data_AF-A0A2V5WDV2-F1
#
_entry.id   AF-A0A2V5WDV2-F1
#
_cell.length_a   1.000
_cell.length_b   1.000
_cell.length_c   1.000
_cell.angle_alpha   90.00
_cell.angle_beta   90.00
_cell.angle_gamma   90.00
#
_symmetry.space_group_name_H-M   'P 1'
#
loop_
_entity.id
_entity.type
_entity.pdbx_description
1 polymer ?
#
loop_
_entity_poly.entity_id
_entity_poly.type
_entity_poly.pdbx_seq_one_letter_code
_entity_poly.pdbx_strand_id
1 'polypeptide(L)'
;EKVIADAREVLKSLGVDGLIIVGGDGSMATAQQLQDAGINCIGVPKTIDNDLEATAMTFGFDSAVATVMDALDRLHTTATSHKRIMVLEVMGRHAGWIALHGGIAGGAHVILIPEITFDYAKVIAAIQTRADRGNQSAIVVV
;
A
#
# COMPACT_ATOMS: atom_id res chain seq x y z
N GLU A 1 -26.27 7.70 16.72
CA GLU A 1 -27.59 8.27 16.38
C GLU A 1 -27.56 9.78 16.10
N LYS A 2 -27.12 10.64 17.04
CA LYS A 2 -27.08 12.10 16.83
C LYS A 2 -26.33 12.53 15.55
N VAL A 3 -25.13 12.02 15.33
CA VAL A 3 -24.29 12.40 14.15
C VAL A 3 -24.98 12.12 12.81
N ILE A 4 -25.71 10.99 12.70
CA ILE A 4 -26.41 10.62 11.46
C ILE A 4 -27.63 11.52 11.25
N ALA A 5 -28.34 11.89 12.32
CA ALA A 5 -29.45 12.83 12.26
C ALA A 5 -28.97 14.21 11.81
N ASP A 6 -27.90 14.72 12.44
CA ASP A 6 -27.28 16.01 12.10
C ASP A 6 -26.82 16.01 10.62
N ALA A 7 -26.19 14.92 10.16
CA ALA A 7 -25.79 14.76 8.76
C ALA A 7 -27.00 14.83 7.81
N ARG A 8 -28.11 14.15 8.15
CA ARG A 8 -29.32 14.17 7.32
C ARG A 8 -29.93 15.57 7.21
N GLU A 9 -29.95 16.34 8.29
CA GLU A 9 -30.44 17.73 8.26
C GLU A 9 -29.58 18.60 7.35
N VAL A 10 -28.25 18.48 7.46
CA VAL A 10 -27.31 19.19 6.59
C VAL A 10 -27.53 18.83 5.12
N LEU A 11 -27.57 17.54 4.77
CA LEU A 11 -27.79 17.09 3.40
C LEU A 11 -29.12 17.61 2.84
N LYS A 12 -30.19 17.55 3.64
CA LYS A 12 -31.50 18.07 3.24
C LYS A 12 -31.47 19.58 3.02
N SER A 13 -30.82 20.34 3.90
CA SER A 13 -30.70 21.80 3.75
C SER A 13 -29.92 22.21 2.50
N LEU A 14 -28.98 21.37 2.06
CA LEU A 14 -28.15 21.57 0.88
C LEU A 14 -28.77 21.00 -0.40
N GLY A 15 -29.91 20.29 -0.31
CA GLY A 15 -30.53 19.62 -1.45
C GLY A 15 -29.67 18.49 -2.02
N VAL A 16 -28.93 17.78 -1.17
CA VAL A 16 -28.06 16.66 -1.58
C VAL A 16 -28.82 15.34 -1.43
N ASP A 17 -29.11 14.70 -2.56
CA ASP A 17 -29.87 13.45 -2.62
C ASP A 17 -29.02 12.18 -2.43
N GLY A 18 -27.69 12.30 -2.51
CA GLY A 18 -26.77 11.19 -2.34
C GLY A 18 -25.31 11.60 -2.21
N LEU A 19 -24.49 10.68 -1.71
CA LEU A 19 -23.08 10.88 -1.44
C LEU A 19 -22.20 9.91 -2.22
N ILE A 20 -21.09 10.40 -2.74
CA ILE A 20 -19.98 9.58 -3.24
C ILE A 20 -18.86 9.68 -2.22
N ILE A 21 -18.56 8.57 -1.54
CA ILE A 21 -17.60 8.51 -0.44
C ILE A 21 -16.33 7.84 -0.96
N VAL A 22 -15.26 8.63 -1.07
CA VAL A 22 -13.97 8.18 -1.60
C VAL A 22 -13.00 7.94 -0.46
N GLY A 23 -12.54 6.71 -0.25
CA GLY A 23 -11.58 6.41 0.82
C GLY A 23 -11.29 4.93 1.04
N GLY A 24 -10.62 4.64 2.15
CA GLY A 24 -10.27 3.28 2.59
C GLY A 24 -11.32 2.65 3.50
N ASP A 25 -10.93 1.63 4.27
CA ASP A 25 -11.82 0.84 5.14
C ASP A 25 -12.71 1.69 6.05
N GLY A 26 -12.12 2.67 6.75
CA GLY A 26 -12.89 3.53 7.66
C GLY A 26 -13.97 4.35 6.95
N SER A 27 -13.71 4.76 5.70
CA SER A 27 -14.69 5.46 4.87
C SER A 27 -15.77 4.51 4.36
N MET A 28 -15.43 3.28 4.00
CA MET A 28 -16.40 2.26 3.58
C MET A 28 -17.31 1.85 4.74
N ALA A 29 -16.76 1.67 5.94
CA ALA A 29 -17.54 1.41 7.16
C ALA A 29 -18.53 2.55 7.46
N THR A 30 -18.09 3.80 7.27
CA THR A 30 -18.97 4.97 7.44
C THR A 30 -20.06 5.01 6.35
N ALA A 31 -19.71 4.69 5.10
CA ALA A 31 -20.65 4.62 3.99
C ALA A 31 -21.76 3.59 4.26
N GLN A 32 -21.40 2.42 4.79
CA GLN A 32 -22.36 1.39 5.19
C GLN A 32 -23.32 1.92 6.27
N GLN A 33 -22.81 2.54 7.33
CA GLN A 33 -23.65 3.10 8.40
C GLN A 33 -24.63 4.17 7.91
N LEU A 34 -24.20 5.02 6.96
CA LEU A 34 -25.07 6.03 6.34
C LEU A 34 -26.16 5.38 5.48
N GLN A 35 -25.79 4.35 4.71
CA GLN A 35 -26.72 3.61 3.86
C GLN A 35 -27.76 2.84 4.68
N ASP A 36 -27.34 2.19 5.78
CA ASP A 36 -28.24 1.51 6.73
C ASP A 36 -29.23 2.50 7.37
N ALA A 37 -28.82 3.76 7.53
CA ALA A 37 -29.68 4.84 7.98
C ALA A 37 -30.53 5.48 6.87
N GLY A 38 -30.56 4.92 5.66
CA GLY A 38 -31.37 5.41 4.54
C GLY A 38 -30.82 6.66 3.84
N ILE A 39 -29.52 6.97 4.00
CA ILE A 39 -28.85 8.01 3.21
C ILE A 39 -28.20 7.34 2.00
N ASN A 40 -28.58 7.75 0.79
CA ASN A 40 -28.03 7.18 -0.44
C ASN A 40 -26.52 7.46 -0.52
N CYS A 41 -25.73 6.40 -0.59
CA CYS A 41 -24.27 6.47 -0.62
C CYS A 41 -23.71 5.49 -1.65
N ILE A 42 -22.61 5.87 -2.30
CA ILE A 42 -21.76 5.01 -3.13
C ILE A 42 -20.33 5.11 -2.60
N GLY A 43 -19.73 3.97 -2.28
CA GLY A 43 -18.32 3.88 -1.88
C GLY A 43 -17.40 3.79 -3.10
N VAL A 44 -16.29 4.53 -3.07
CA VAL A 44 -15.21 4.46 -4.06
C VAL A 44 -13.91 4.02 -3.36
N PRO A 45 -13.35 2.86 -3.73
CA PRO A 45 -12.22 2.26 -3.02
C PRO A 45 -10.90 2.99 -3.33
N LYS A 46 -10.50 3.90 -2.44
CA LYS A 46 -9.31 4.75 -2.60
C LYS A 46 -8.39 4.65 -1.39
N THR A 47 -7.32 3.91 -1.59
CA THR A 47 -6.18 3.76 -0.67
C THR A 47 -4.96 3.36 -1.50
N ILE A 48 -3.75 3.67 -1.01
CA ILE A 48 -2.52 3.16 -1.63
C ILE A 48 -2.25 1.71 -1.21
N ASP A 49 -2.80 1.26 -0.09
CA ASP A 49 -2.45 -0.02 0.54
C ASP A 49 -2.99 -1.25 -0.23
N ASN A 50 -3.95 -1.03 -1.15
CA ASN A 50 -4.61 -2.07 -1.95
C ASN A 50 -5.23 -3.21 -1.13
N ASP A 51 -5.77 -2.86 0.03
CA ASP A 51 -6.27 -3.78 1.06
C ASP A 51 -7.81 -3.81 1.16
N LEU A 52 -8.51 -3.24 0.17
CA LEU A 52 -9.97 -3.24 0.13
C LEU A 52 -10.52 -4.47 -0.61
N GLU A 53 -11.54 -5.10 -0.02
CA GLU A 53 -12.26 -6.20 -0.64
C GLU A 53 -13.09 -5.75 -1.86
N ALA A 54 -13.55 -6.73 -2.64
CA ALA A 54 -14.43 -6.53 -3.81
C ALA A 54 -13.85 -5.67 -4.95
N THR A 55 -12.57 -5.31 -4.91
CA THR A 55 -11.82 -4.75 -6.04
C THR A 55 -10.46 -5.45 -6.17
N ALA A 56 -9.97 -5.58 -7.40
CA ALA A 56 -8.62 -6.07 -7.64
C ALA A 56 -7.55 -4.99 -7.42
N MET A 57 -7.94 -3.71 -7.57
CA MET A 57 -7.03 -2.57 -7.45
C MET A 57 -7.74 -1.35 -6.86
N THR A 58 -7.07 -0.62 -5.96
CA THR A 58 -7.56 0.62 -5.37
C THR A 58 -6.91 1.85 -5.99
N PHE A 59 -7.61 2.98 -5.97
CA PHE A 59 -7.08 4.23 -6.48
C PHE A 59 -5.86 4.71 -5.67
N GLY A 60 -4.74 4.87 -6.35
CA GLY A 60 -3.47 5.33 -5.79
C GLY A 60 -2.42 4.23 -5.60
N PHE A 61 -2.82 2.95 -5.65
CA PHE A 61 -1.89 1.83 -5.53
C PHE A 61 -0.80 1.86 -6.62
N ASP A 62 -1.19 1.99 -7.88
CA ASP A 62 -0.25 2.05 -9.02
C ASP A 62 0.75 3.20 -8.89
N SER A 63 0.28 4.38 -8.47
CA SER A 63 1.15 5.53 -8.22
C SER A 63 2.13 5.30 -7.06
N ALA A 64 1.72 4.58 -6.02
CA ALA A 64 2.61 4.19 -4.93
C ALA A 64 3.68 3.19 -5.41
N VAL A 65 3.29 2.19 -6.21
CA VAL A 65 4.23 1.24 -6.83
C VAL A 65 5.26 1.96 -7.71
N ALA A 66 4.82 2.90 -8.56
CA ALA A 66 5.72 3.71 -9.38
C ALA A 66 6.70 4.54 -8.55
N THR A 67 6.27 5.03 -7.38
CA THR A 67 7.14 5.76 -6.45
C THR A 67 8.22 4.86 -5.85
N VAL A 68 7.86 3.64 -5.46
CA VAL A 68 8.83 2.64 -4.98
C VAL A 68 9.83 2.26 -6.07
N MET A 69 9.37 2.10 -7.31
CA MET A 69 10.26 1.84 -8.45
C MET A 69 11.28 2.96 -8.66
N ASP A 70 10.87 4.24 -8.66
CA ASP A 70 11.80 5.39 -8.80
C ASP A 70 12.81 5.43 -7.65
N ALA A 71 12.37 5.14 -6.42
CA ALA A 71 13.27 5.05 -5.27
C ALA A 71 14.30 3.93 -5.43
N LEU A 72 13.87 2.74 -5.86
CA LEU A 72 14.74 1.59 -6.06
C LEU A 72 15.76 1.83 -7.18
N ASP A 73 15.35 2.42 -8.30
CA ASP A 73 16.25 2.74 -9.42
C ASP A 73 17.40 3.64 -8.97
N ARG A 74 17.08 4.67 -8.17
CA ARG A 74 18.09 5.56 -7.57
C ARG A 74 19.00 4.82 -6.59
N LEU A 75 18.45 3.93 -5.76
CA LEU A 75 19.23 3.15 -4.79
C LEU A 75 20.17 2.15 -5.47
N HIS A 76 19.80 1.54 -6.59
CA HIS A 76 20.63 0.57 -7.31
C HIS A 76 21.99 1.13 -7.71
N THR A 77 22.01 2.35 -8.24
CA THR A 77 23.23 3.00 -8.71
C THR A 77 24.24 3.21 -7.58
N THR A 78 23.79 3.70 -6.42
CA THR A 78 24.63 3.95 -5.24
C THR A 78 25.00 2.66 -4.51
N ALA A 79 24.07 1.71 -4.39
CA ALA A 79 24.32 0.41 -3.78
C ALA A 79 25.42 -0.36 -4.51
N THR A 80 25.37 -0.37 -5.84
CA THR A 80 26.35 -1.08 -6.68
C THR A 80 27.71 -0.38 -6.66
N SER A 81 27.74 0.95 -6.78
CA SER A 81 29.00 1.73 -6.79
C SER A 81 29.80 1.59 -5.49
N HIS A 82 29.09 1.50 -4.35
CA HIS A 82 29.72 1.42 -3.03
C HIS A 82 29.63 0.04 -2.37
N LYS A 83 29.16 -0.98 -3.09
CA LYS A 83 29.04 -2.36 -2.59
C LYS A 83 28.26 -2.43 -1.28
N ARG A 84 27.09 -1.78 -1.25
CA ARG A 84 26.24 -1.65 -0.06
C ARG A 84 25.01 -2.55 -0.13
N ILE A 85 24.61 -3.01 1.03
CA ILE A 85 23.26 -3.53 1.28
C ILE A 85 22.42 -2.34 1.73
N MET A 86 21.30 -2.09 1.06
CA MET A 86 20.38 -1.01 1.39
C MET A 86 19.01 -1.58 1.72
N VAL A 87 18.32 -0.94 2.66
CA VAL A 87 16.95 -1.30 3.06
C VAL A 87 16.05 -0.13 2.70
N LEU A 88 14.96 -0.41 1.98
CA LEU A 88 13.91 0.55 1.65
C LEU A 88 12.63 0.13 2.34
N GLU A 89 12.20 0.91 3.34
CA GLU A 89 10.91 0.74 4.00
C GLU A 89 9.80 1.43 3.18
N VAL A 90 8.70 0.73 2.95
CA VAL A 90 7.55 1.24 2.20
C VAL A 90 6.25 1.20 3.03
N MET A 91 5.24 1.92 2.55
CA MET A 91 3.90 1.87 3.15
C MET A 91 3.16 0.56 2.78
N GLY A 92 1.96 0.36 3.30
CA GLY A 92 1.16 -0.86 3.11
C GLY A 92 0.43 -1.32 4.36
N ARG A 93 0.80 -0.77 5.53
CA ARG A 93 0.20 -1.02 6.85
C ARG A 93 0.20 -2.51 7.22
N HIS A 94 -0.85 -3.25 6.86
CA HIS A 94 -1.01 -4.68 7.16
C HIS A 94 -0.96 -5.54 5.90
N ALA A 95 -0.87 -4.92 4.72
CA ALA A 95 -0.82 -5.56 3.42
C ALA A 95 0.54 -5.31 2.74
N GLY A 96 1.12 -6.36 2.17
CA GLY A 96 2.41 -6.36 1.50
C GLY A 96 2.37 -5.94 0.04
N TRP A 97 1.23 -5.46 -0.49
CA TRP A 97 1.07 -5.24 -1.92
C TRP A 97 2.06 -4.23 -2.51
N ILE A 98 2.30 -3.12 -1.82
CA ILE A 98 3.26 -2.10 -2.27
C ILE A 98 4.68 -2.66 -2.28
N ALA A 99 5.09 -3.31 -1.18
CA ALA A 99 6.41 -3.93 -1.05
C ALA A 99 6.63 -5.02 -2.12
N LEU A 100 5.63 -5.87 -2.36
CA LEU A 100 5.66 -6.94 -3.34
C LEU A 100 5.75 -6.40 -4.77
N HIS A 101 4.81 -5.56 -5.18
CA HIS A 101 4.74 -5.07 -6.55
C HIS A 101 5.90 -4.09 -6.85
N GLY A 102 6.13 -3.13 -5.96
CA GLY A 102 7.22 -2.16 -6.08
C GLY A 102 8.59 -2.84 -6.01
N GLY A 103 8.77 -3.80 -5.11
CA GLY A 103 10.00 -4.57 -4.99
C GLY A 103 10.29 -5.41 -6.24
N ILE A 104 9.31 -6.12 -6.80
CA ILE A 104 9.50 -6.88 -8.04
C ILE A 104 9.82 -5.93 -9.20
N ALA A 105 9.03 -4.89 -9.38
CA ALA A 105 9.18 -3.97 -10.51
C ALA A 105 10.48 -3.14 -10.44
N GLY A 106 10.92 -2.78 -9.24
CA GLY A 106 12.19 -2.07 -9.01
C GLY A 106 13.40 -2.98 -8.78
N GLY A 107 13.27 -4.30 -8.94
CA GLY A 107 14.40 -5.23 -8.86
C GLY A 107 15.01 -5.38 -7.46
N ALA A 108 14.19 -5.36 -6.42
CA ALA A 108 14.61 -5.71 -5.07
C ALA A 108 15.14 -7.16 -5.03
N HIS A 109 16.11 -7.40 -4.16
CA HIS A 109 16.76 -8.69 -4.02
C HIS A 109 16.11 -9.56 -2.94
N VAL A 110 15.53 -8.91 -1.93
CA VAL A 110 14.72 -9.51 -0.88
C VAL A 110 13.52 -8.58 -0.68
N ILE A 111 12.33 -9.17 -0.56
CA ILE A 111 11.10 -8.45 -0.25
C ILE A 111 10.50 -9.11 0.99
N LEU A 112 10.29 -8.32 2.04
CA LEU A 112 9.63 -8.76 3.26
C LEU A 112 8.20 -8.23 3.24
N ILE A 113 7.22 -9.09 3.54
CA ILE A 113 5.81 -8.73 3.56
C ILE A 113 5.13 -9.33 4.80
N PRO A 114 4.10 -8.67 5.36
CA PRO A 114 3.43 -9.15 6.57
C PRO A 114 2.74 -10.50 6.40
N GLU A 115 2.34 -10.87 5.18
CA GLU A 115 1.67 -12.14 4.87
C GLU A 115 2.59 -13.35 4.97
N ILE A 116 3.92 -13.16 4.98
CA ILE A 116 4.91 -14.24 5.04
C ILE A 116 5.91 -13.94 6.16
N THR A 117 5.85 -14.70 7.24
CA THR A 117 6.85 -14.62 8.32
C THR A 117 8.25 -14.89 7.75
N PHE A 118 9.20 -13.99 8.02
CA PHE A 118 10.57 -14.12 7.55
C PHE A 118 11.53 -14.56 8.65
N ASP A 119 12.65 -15.12 8.23
CA ASP A 119 13.75 -15.57 9.07
C ASP A 119 15.02 -14.83 8.64
N TYR A 120 15.66 -14.14 9.60
CA TYR A 120 16.90 -13.41 9.35
C TYR A 120 18.01 -14.28 8.76
N ALA A 121 18.11 -15.55 9.15
CA ALA A 121 19.11 -16.46 8.60
C ALA A 121 18.89 -16.69 7.10
N LYS A 122 17.63 -16.81 6.65
CA LYS A 122 17.29 -16.95 5.22
C LYS A 122 17.57 -15.68 4.44
N VAL A 123 17.28 -14.52 5.02
CA VAL A 123 17.59 -13.21 4.42
C VAL A 123 19.10 -13.04 4.24
N ILE A 124 19.88 -13.32 5.28
CA ILE A 124 21.35 -13.28 5.23
C ILE A 124 21.88 -14.26 4.19
N ALA A 125 21.37 -15.50 4.15
CA ALA A 125 21.79 -16.50 3.18
C ALA A 125 21.50 -16.08 1.73
N ALA A 126 20.34 -15.44 1.47
CA ALA A 126 19.99 -14.93 0.15
C ALA A 126 20.96 -13.82 -0.30
N ILE A 127 21.32 -12.91 0.61
CA ILE A 127 22.30 -11.84 0.34
C ILE A 127 23.70 -12.43 0.12
N GLN A 128 24.15 -13.36 0.96
CA GLN A 128 25.45 -13.99 0.84
C GLN A 128 25.58 -14.76 -0.47
N THR A 129 24.55 -15.49 -0.89
CA THR A 129 24.51 -16.21 -2.17
C THR A 129 24.73 -15.26 -3.36
N ARG A 130 24.26 -14.01 -3.27
CA ARG A 130 24.55 -12.99 -4.31
C ARG A 130 26.00 -12.51 -4.25
N ALA A 131 26.52 -12.26 -3.05
CA ALA A 131 27.90 -11.85 -2.85
C ALA A 131 28.89 -12.90 -3.39
N ASP A 132 28.63 -14.18 -3.15
CA ASP A 132 29.44 -15.31 -3.63
C ASP A 132 29.44 -15.42 -5.18
N ARG A 133 28.40 -14.89 -5.84
CA ARG A 133 28.31 -14.77 -7.31
C ARG A 133 28.95 -13.49 -7.86
N GLY A 134 29.65 -12.72 -7.03
CA GLY A 134 30.31 -11.47 -7.40
C GLY A 134 29.45 -10.22 -7.26
N ASN A 135 28.17 -10.34 -6.88
CA ASN A 135 27.29 -9.19 -6.66
C ASN A 135 27.33 -8.74 -5.20
N GLN A 136 28.20 -7.78 -4.90
CA GLN A 136 28.46 -7.27 -3.55
C GLN A 136 27.44 -6.23 -3.06
N SER A 137 26.37 -5.97 -3.82
CA SER A 137 25.27 -5.08 -3.44
C SER A 137 23.95 -5.86 -3.33
N ALA A 138 23.09 -5.40 -2.42
CA ALA A 138 21.74 -5.90 -2.28
C ALA A 138 20.78 -4.78 -1.87
N ILE A 139 19.51 -4.98 -2.17
CA ILE A 139 18.43 -4.07 -1.81
C ILE A 139 17.33 -4.94 -1.22
N VAL A 140 16.93 -4.59 -0.01
CA VAL A 140 15.85 -5.23 0.72
C VAL A 140 14.70 -4.25 0.78
N VAL A 141 13.52 -4.66 0.34
CA VAL A 141 12.29 -3.89 0.54
C VAL A 141 11.56 -4.47 1.74
N VAL A 142 11.08 -3.60 2.64
CA VAL A 142 10.38 -3.93 3.87
C VAL A 142 9.08 -3.16 3.93
#